data_AF-A0A813DUX9-F1
#
_entry.id   AF-A0A813DUX9-F1
#
_cell.length_a   1.000
_cell.length_b   1.000
_cell.length_c   1.000
_cell.angle_alpha   90.00
_cell.angle_beta   90.00
_cell.angle_gamma   90.00
#
_symmetry.space_group_name_H-M   'P 1'
#
loop_
_entity.id
_entity.type
_entity.pdbx_description
1 polymer ?
#
loop_
_entity_poly.entity_id
_entity_poly.type
_entity_poly.pdbx_seq_one_letter_code
_entity_poly.pdbx_strand_id
1 'polypeptide(L)'
;VVTATFAGVPTRLGRESRLAASGSFCNVSVPTGRWQSPRAFGSEELGEDWMTACKALKPIDGGLDWPGRNWCWVATKHRACYGQHSWLEAQELAAADGKAPKPQEVILPALLRSQLCDRRELGSDSVDSASPSKVKAEKEEADEWLRRNVAVYVVNLPSAGQRWRRISDRLQELGISATRVPGVDVSEPGALERAQKDGLLPGSWKFRTMEQSLYRLLVNSSAKTATRFINDYGLGTVGCAAAHLRAMRAAARESERPLALILEDDTWLVDDFALKLRRLVLREAPCDWEVISLRSQCPYGECISEHLT
;
A
#
# COMPACT_ATOMS: atom_id res chain seq x y z
N VAL A 1 1.14 6.73 -2.69
CA VAL A 1 0.49 5.93 -1.63
C VAL A 1 -0.83 5.54 -2.23
N VAL A 2 -0.93 4.31 -2.70
CA VAL A 2 -2.17 3.77 -3.26
C VAL A 2 -2.48 2.58 -2.39
N THR A 3 -3.48 2.71 -1.53
CA THR A 3 -3.78 1.71 -0.52
C THR A 3 -5.10 1.06 -0.91
N ALA A 4 -5.03 -0.17 -1.39
CA ALA A 4 -6.22 -1.00 -1.44
C ALA A 4 -6.35 -1.64 -0.06
N THR A 5 -7.24 -1.10 0.78
CA THR A 5 -7.42 -1.59 2.15
C THR A 5 -8.59 -2.57 2.17
N PHE A 6 -8.33 -3.82 2.52
CA PHE A 6 -9.35 -4.83 2.73
C PHE A 6 -9.59 -4.97 4.22
N ALA A 7 -10.79 -4.70 4.74
CA ALA A 7 -11.06 -4.77 6.18
C ALA A 7 -12.24 -5.69 6.49
N GLY A 8 -12.11 -6.51 7.55
CA GLY A 8 -13.24 -7.18 8.18
C GLY A 8 -14.08 -6.15 8.93
N VAL A 9 -15.39 -6.11 8.72
CA VAL A 9 -16.27 -5.15 9.41
C VAL A 9 -16.47 -5.60 10.86
N PRO A 10 -16.06 -4.83 11.89
CA PRO A 10 -16.32 -5.21 13.27
C PRO A 10 -17.80 -5.03 13.58
N THR A 11 -18.54 -6.13 13.73
CA THR A 11 -19.89 -6.08 14.30
C THR A 11 -19.78 -5.72 15.78
N ARG A 12 -20.15 -4.49 16.16
CA ARG A 12 -20.30 -3.94 17.53
C ARG A 12 -19.58 -4.71 18.65
N LEU A 13 -18.49 -4.11 19.14
CA LEU A 13 -17.77 -4.36 20.40
C LEU A 13 -18.59 -5.16 21.42
N GLY A 14 -18.28 -6.45 21.58
CA GLY A 14 -18.92 -7.35 22.54
C GLY A 14 -19.21 -8.76 22.03
N ARG A 15 -19.05 -9.03 20.73
CA ARG A 15 -19.00 -10.39 20.18
C ARG A 15 -17.59 -10.67 19.69
N GLU A 16 -16.96 -11.71 20.25
CA GLU A 16 -15.85 -12.39 19.59
C GLU A 16 -16.20 -12.55 18.10
N SER A 17 -15.24 -12.18 17.26
CA SER A 17 -15.38 -12.07 15.81
C SER A 17 -16.08 -13.31 15.23
N ARG A 18 -17.37 -13.18 14.90
CA ARG A 18 -18.14 -14.24 14.22
C ARG A 18 -17.50 -14.68 12.90
N LEU A 19 -16.66 -13.82 12.31
CA LEU A 19 -15.89 -14.16 11.11
C LEU A 19 -14.91 -15.32 11.39
N ALA A 20 -14.16 -15.25 12.50
CA ALA A 20 -13.20 -16.29 12.89
C ALA A 20 -13.90 -17.63 13.22
N ALA A 21 -15.08 -17.59 13.85
CA ALA A 21 -15.82 -18.81 14.20
C ALA A 21 -16.41 -19.56 12.99
N SER A 22 -16.59 -18.88 11.85
CA SER A 22 -17.17 -19.50 10.65
C SER A 22 -16.16 -20.17 9.72
N GLY A 23 -14.86 -19.89 9.87
CA GLY A 23 -13.81 -20.37 8.96
C GLY A 23 -13.98 -19.96 7.49
N SER A 24 -14.93 -19.07 7.17
CA SER A 24 -15.40 -18.84 5.79
C SER A 24 -14.61 -17.77 5.01
N PHE A 25 -13.70 -17.03 5.67
CA PHE A 25 -12.96 -15.90 5.08
C PHE A 25 -11.46 -15.88 5.43
N CYS A 26 -10.88 -17.04 5.69
CA CYS A 26 -9.47 -17.19 6.01
C CYS A 26 -9.03 -18.63 5.79
N ASN A 27 -7.71 -18.86 5.80
CA ASN A 27 -7.15 -20.20 5.84
C ASN A 27 -6.65 -20.53 7.25
N VAL A 28 -7.33 -21.47 7.93
CA VAL A 28 -6.96 -21.95 9.28
C VAL A 28 -5.60 -22.65 9.33
N SER A 29 -5.08 -23.10 8.19
CA SER A 29 -3.76 -23.72 8.08
C SER A 29 -2.64 -22.71 7.93
N VAL A 30 -2.93 -21.43 7.64
CA VAL A 30 -1.92 -20.38 7.58
C VAL A 30 -1.64 -19.91 9.01
N PRO A 31 -0.37 -19.95 9.48
CA PRO A 31 -0.01 -19.47 10.80
C PRO A 31 -0.37 -18.00 10.97
N THR A 32 -0.88 -17.65 12.16
CA THR A 32 -1.09 -16.26 12.52
C THR A 32 0.24 -15.50 12.50
N GLY A 33 0.22 -14.33 11.88
CA GLY A 33 1.41 -13.50 11.78
C GLY A 33 1.86 -13.05 13.16
N ARG A 34 3.09 -13.37 13.57
CA ARG A 34 3.67 -12.70 14.73
C ARG A 34 3.93 -11.26 14.34
N TRP A 35 3.34 -10.33 15.08
CA TRP A 35 3.65 -8.91 14.91
C TRP A 35 5.17 -8.73 15.01
N GLN A 36 5.77 -8.33 13.90
CA GLN A 36 7.15 -7.88 13.87
C GLN A 36 7.12 -6.37 13.90
N SER A 37 7.94 -5.75 14.76
CA SER A 37 8.15 -4.32 14.71
C SER A 37 8.48 -3.90 13.27
N PRO A 38 7.89 -2.81 12.76
CA PRO A 38 8.25 -2.29 11.45
C PRO A 38 9.76 -2.15 11.36
N ARG A 39 10.37 -2.92 10.45
CA ARG A 39 11.80 -2.88 10.28
C ARG A 39 12.15 -1.59 9.54
N ALA A 40 12.96 -0.76 10.17
CA ALA A 40 13.50 0.43 9.53
C ALA A 40 14.76 0.02 8.77
N PHE A 41 14.88 0.45 7.50
CA PHE A 41 16.16 0.50 6.80
C PHE A 41 17.05 1.58 7.42
N GLY A 42 17.51 1.30 8.64
CA GLY A 42 18.53 2.07 9.32
C GLY A 42 19.92 1.64 8.86
N SER A 43 20.93 2.32 9.41
CA SER A 43 22.33 1.93 9.23
C SER A 43 22.61 0.47 9.62
N GLU A 44 21.86 -0.06 10.60
CA GLU A 44 21.98 -1.44 11.07
C GLU A 44 21.57 -2.48 10.02
N GLU A 45 20.52 -2.21 9.23
CA GLU A 45 20.06 -3.15 8.19
C GLU A 45 20.83 -3.03 6.88
N LEU A 46 21.35 -1.84 6.56
CA LEU A 46 22.16 -1.64 5.36
C LEU A 46 23.55 -2.26 5.51
N GLY A 47 24.07 -2.37 6.73
CA GLY A 47 25.40 -2.89 7.01
C GLY A 47 26.51 -1.84 6.80
N GLU A 48 27.63 -2.04 7.47
CA GLU A 48 28.75 -1.07 7.45
C GLU A 48 29.38 -0.92 6.06
N ASP A 49 29.49 -2.01 5.30
CA ASP A 49 30.04 -2.01 3.95
C ASP A 49 29.20 -1.14 3.00
N TRP A 50 27.86 -1.26 3.07
CA TRP A 50 26.96 -0.42 2.28
C TRP A 50 27.09 1.04 2.65
N MET A 51 27.10 1.34 3.95
CA MET A 51 27.23 2.71 4.44
C MET A 51 28.56 3.33 4.01
N THR A 52 29.64 2.55 4.03
CA THR A 52 30.98 2.98 3.61
C THR A 52 31.05 3.21 2.11
N ALA A 53 30.60 2.26 1.30
CA ALA A 53 30.57 2.39 -0.15
C ALA A 53 29.67 3.56 -0.59
N CYS A 54 28.54 3.76 0.08
CA CYS A 54 27.62 4.83 -0.24
C CYS A 54 28.20 6.23 0.03
N LYS A 55 29.00 6.40 1.09
CA LYS A 55 29.67 7.67 1.39
C LYS A 55 30.65 8.11 0.30
N ALA A 56 31.19 7.17 -0.47
CA ALA A 56 32.08 7.47 -1.59
C ALA A 56 31.34 7.95 -2.84
N LEU A 57 30.01 7.81 -2.88
CA LEU A 57 29.18 8.22 -4.01
C LEU A 57 28.62 9.63 -3.81
N LYS A 58 28.35 10.33 -4.92
CA LYS A 58 27.78 11.67 -4.88
C LYS A 58 26.30 11.62 -4.49
N PRO A 59 25.84 12.49 -3.56
CA PRO A 59 24.42 12.67 -3.29
C PRO A 59 23.61 13.03 -4.54
N ILE A 60 22.31 12.79 -4.50
CA ILE A 60 21.40 13.21 -5.58
C ILE A 60 21.15 14.72 -5.44
N ASP A 61 21.54 15.48 -6.46
CA ASP A 61 21.35 16.94 -6.49
C ASP A 61 19.87 17.33 -6.38
N GLY A 62 19.58 18.36 -5.59
CA GLY A 62 18.25 18.97 -5.47
C GLY A 62 17.19 18.11 -4.75
N GLY A 63 17.58 16.96 -4.21
CA GLY A 63 16.70 16.08 -3.44
C GLY A 63 16.37 16.61 -2.04
N LEU A 64 15.38 16.00 -1.40
CA LEU A 64 15.12 16.17 0.03
C LEU A 64 16.32 15.63 0.82
N ASP A 65 16.83 16.37 1.79
CA ASP A 65 17.94 15.92 2.65
C ASP A 65 17.62 16.09 4.14
N TRP A 66 18.10 15.13 4.93
CA TRP A 66 18.03 15.13 6.39
C TRP A 66 19.20 14.36 7.00
N PRO A 67 19.59 14.66 8.26
CA PRO A 67 20.69 13.96 8.91
C PRO A 67 20.50 12.43 8.92
N GLY A 68 21.53 11.70 8.46
CA GLY A 68 21.51 10.24 8.40
C GLY A 68 20.81 9.64 7.17
N ARG A 69 20.34 10.46 6.22
CA ARG A 69 19.77 9.98 4.96
C ARG A 69 20.82 9.23 4.14
N ASN A 70 20.53 7.97 3.78
CA ASN A 70 21.36 7.20 2.86
C ASN A 70 20.88 7.41 1.41
N TRP A 71 21.68 8.12 0.61
CA TRP A 71 21.30 8.46 -0.77
C TRP A 71 21.30 7.28 -1.73
N CYS A 72 22.14 6.27 -1.48
CA CYS A 72 22.16 5.06 -2.29
C CYS A 72 20.89 4.26 -2.11
N TRP A 73 20.42 4.13 -0.87
CA TRP A 73 19.14 3.54 -0.56
C TRP A 73 17.99 4.30 -1.21
N VAL A 74 18.02 5.63 -1.22
CA VAL A 74 17.02 6.46 -1.90
C VAL A 74 17.00 6.16 -3.40
N ALA A 75 18.17 6.07 -4.04
CA ALA A 75 18.27 5.76 -5.46
C ALA A 75 17.72 4.36 -5.77
N THR A 76 18.17 3.35 -5.03
CA THR A 76 17.69 1.96 -5.16
C THR A 76 16.18 1.88 -4.91
N LYS A 77 15.68 2.47 -3.83
CA LYS A 77 14.24 2.54 -3.51
C LYS A 77 13.44 3.21 -4.62
N HIS A 78 13.97 4.27 -5.23
CA HIS A 78 13.26 4.92 -6.32
C HIS A 78 13.07 3.97 -7.51
N ARG A 79 14.12 3.22 -7.87
CA ARG A 79 14.07 2.21 -8.94
C ARG A 79 13.14 1.05 -8.59
N ALA A 80 13.23 0.49 -7.38
CA ALA A 80 12.38 -0.62 -6.96
C ALA A 80 10.90 -0.21 -6.92
N CYS A 81 10.58 0.85 -6.16
CA CYS A 81 9.20 1.17 -5.84
C CYS A 81 8.41 1.86 -6.96
N TYR A 82 9.11 2.65 -7.78
CA TYR A 82 8.45 3.44 -8.84
C TYR A 82 8.79 2.92 -10.23
N GLY A 83 9.90 2.20 -10.38
CA GLY A 83 10.25 1.49 -11.62
C GLY A 83 9.70 0.06 -11.69
N GLN A 84 9.12 -0.46 -10.61
CA GLN A 84 8.62 -1.84 -10.52
C GLN A 84 9.71 -2.89 -10.81
N HIS A 85 10.93 -2.61 -10.37
CA HIS A 85 12.06 -3.53 -10.45
C HIS A 85 12.15 -4.35 -9.17
N SER A 86 12.70 -5.57 -9.27
CA SER A 86 13.15 -6.27 -8.06
C SER A 86 14.22 -5.43 -7.36
N TRP A 87 14.47 -5.64 -6.08
CA TRP A 87 15.47 -4.89 -5.35
C TRP A 87 16.88 -5.10 -5.91
N LEU A 88 17.17 -6.28 -6.45
CA LEU A 88 18.45 -6.58 -7.10
C LEU A 88 18.60 -5.76 -8.39
N GLU A 89 17.62 -5.83 -9.29
CA GLU A 89 17.59 -5.04 -10.53
C GLU A 89 17.66 -3.54 -10.21
N ALA A 90 16.94 -3.10 -9.18
CA ALA A 90 16.94 -1.72 -8.73
C ALA A 90 18.33 -1.26 -8.24
N GLN A 91 19.06 -2.12 -7.53
CA GLN A 91 20.43 -1.83 -7.12
C GLN A 91 21.36 -1.78 -8.33
N GLU A 92 21.25 -2.71 -9.28
CA GLU A 92 22.06 -2.71 -10.51
C GLU A 92 21.86 -1.44 -11.33
N LEU A 93 20.61 -1.03 -11.52
CA LEU A 93 20.26 0.20 -12.24
C LEU A 93 20.76 1.45 -11.49
N ALA A 94 20.61 1.50 -10.18
CA ALA A 94 21.13 2.61 -9.38
C ALA A 94 22.69 2.65 -9.40
N ALA A 95 23.34 1.49 -9.44
CA ALA A 95 24.79 1.39 -9.55
C ALA A 95 25.31 1.79 -10.93
N ALA A 96 24.60 1.43 -12.00
CA ALA A 96 24.90 1.88 -13.36
C ALA A 96 24.86 3.41 -13.50
N ASP A 97 23.99 4.08 -12.73
CA ASP A 97 23.93 5.54 -12.63
C ASP A 97 25.03 6.15 -11.73
N GLY A 98 25.86 5.33 -11.08
CA GLY A 98 26.82 5.78 -10.06
C GLY A 98 26.17 6.27 -8.77
N LYS A 99 24.94 5.81 -8.47
CA LYS A 99 24.14 6.26 -7.31
C LYS A 99 23.99 5.19 -6.23
N ALA A 100 24.45 3.97 -6.45
CA ALA A 100 24.50 2.90 -5.45
C ALA A 100 25.75 2.02 -5.68
N PRO A 101 26.23 1.28 -4.66
CA PRO A 101 27.28 0.29 -4.89
C PRO A 101 26.77 -0.86 -5.76
N LYS A 102 27.67 -1.48 -6.53
CA LYS A 102 27.30 -2.64 -7.35
C LYS A 102 26.97 -3.84 -6.46
N PRO A 103 25.93 -4.64 -6.77
CA PRO A 103 25.56 -5.79 -5.94
C PRO A 103 26.64 -6.87 -5.86
N GLN A 104 27.52 -6.96 -6.85
CA GLN A 104 28.67 -7.88 -6.84
C GLN A 104 29.79 -7.45 -5.89
N GLU A 105 29.84 -6.16 -5.52
CA GLU A 105 30.84 -5.59 -4.62
C GLU A 105 30.28 -5.47 -3.20
N VAL A 106 29.04 -4.99 -3.06
CA VAL A 106 28.33 -4.86 -1.78
C VAL A 106 26.87 -5.25 -1.97
N ILE A 107 26.48 -6.38 -1.38
CA ILE A 107 25.10 -6.86 -1.42
C ILE A 107 24.27 -6.04 -0.43
N LEU A 108 23.13 -5.51 -0.90
CA LEU A 108 22.12 -4.96 0.01
C LEU A 108 21.56 -6.10 0.88
N PRO A 109 21.71 -6.10 2.22
CA PRO A 109 21.34 -7.26 3.04
C PRO A 109 19.87 -7.68 2.92
N ALA A 110 18.97 -6.77 2.56
CA ALA A 110 17.58 -7.08 2.25
C ALA A 110 17.40 -8.08 1.09
N LEU A 111 18.37 -8.15 0.16
CA LEU A 111 18.40 -9.10 -0.96
C LEU A 111 18.77 -10.52 -0.56
N LEU A 112 19.39 -10.71 0.60
CA LEU A 112 19.82 -12.05 1.06
C LEU A 112 18.63 -12.90 1.54
N ARG A 113 17.41 -12.36 1.52
CA ARG A 113 16.22 -13.04 2.01
C ARG A 113 15.41 -13.58 0.83
N SER A 114 15.39 -14.90 0.70
CA SER A 114 14.60 -15.60 -0.33
C SER A 114 13.08 -15.38 -0.22
N GLN A 115 12.62 -14.87 0.92
CA GLN A 115 11.21 -14.59 1.21
C GLN A 115 10.76 -13.19 0.76
N LEU A 116 11.57 -12.43 0.04
CA LEU A 116 11.20 -11.08 -0.42
C LEU A 116 10.09 -11.14 -1.48
N CYS A 117 8.99 -10.38 -1.31
CA CYS A 117 7.88 -10.28 -2.29
C CYS A 117 8.22 -9.37 -3.50
N ASP A 118 9.42 -9.42 -4.05
CA ASP A 118 9.81 -8.57 -5.20
C ASP A 118 10.03 -9.38 -6.48
N ARG A 119 9.63 -10.65 -6.47
CA ARG A 119 9.70 -11.59 -7.59
C ARG A 119 8.51 -11.36 -8.53
N ARG A 120 8.78 -11.22 -9.83
CA ARG A 120 7.77 -10.89 -10.86
C ARG A 120 6.82 -12.05 -11.16
N GLU A 121 7.24 -13.26 -10.85
CA GLU A 121 6.44 -14.48 -10.98
C GLU A 121 5.40 -14.61 -9.88
N LEU A 122 5.56 -13.92 -8.75
CA LEU A 122 4.49 -13.80 -7.77
C LEU A 122 3.43 -12.85 -8.37
N GLY A 123 2.16 -13.14 -8.10
CA GLY A 123 0.99 -12.46 -8.67
C GLY A 123 0.77 -12.68 -10.17
N SER A 124 1.62 -13.48 -10.83
CA SER A 124 1.38 -13.90 -12.20
C SER A 124 0.11 -14.74 -12.29
N ASP A 125 -0.43 -14.86 -13.50
CA ASP A 125 -1.56 -15.72 -13.78
C ASP A 125 -1.12 -17.17 -13.55
N SER A 126 -1.19 -17.68 -12.31
CA SER A 126 -0.82 -19.05 -11.92
C SER A 126 -1.81 -20.10 -12.45
N VAL A 127 -2.33 -19.82 -13.64
CA VAL A 127 -3.25 -20.59 -14.47
C VAL A 127 -2.52 -21.73 -15.18
N ASP A 128 -1.18 -21.71 -15.19
CA ASP A 128 -0.31 -22.53 -16.05
C ASP A 128 -0.44 -24.06 -15.89
N SER A 129 -1.17 -24.56 -14.89
CA SER A 129 -1.41 -26.00 -14.70
C SER A 129 -2.88 -26.43 -14.82
N ALA A 130 -3.82 -25.51 -14.96
CA ALA A 130 -5.25 -25.82 -15.01
C ALA A 130 -5.81 -25.77 -16.44
N SER A 131 -6.69 -26.72 -16.77
CA SER A 131 -7.45 -26.69 -18.03
C SER A 131 -8.26 -25.38 -18.16
N PRO A 132 -8.36 -24.76 -19.35
CA PRO A 132 -9.10 -23.51 -19.56
C PRO A 132 -10.55 -23.54 -19.02
N SER A 133 -11.22 -24.68 -19.07
CA SER A 133 -12.59 -24.83 -18.54
C SER A 133 -12.65 -24.72 -17.02
N LYS A 134 -11.66 -25.25 -16.30
CA LYS A 134 -11.56 -25.15 -14.84
C LYS A 134 -11.31 -23.70 -14.41
N VAL A 135 -10.44 -23.02 -15.14
CA VAL A 135 -10.08 -21.63 -14.88
C VAL A 135 -11.29 -20.71 -15.07
N LYS A 136 -12.04 -20.93 -16.15
CA LYS A 136 -13.27 -20.20 -16.41
C LYS A 136 -14.29 -20.39 -15.27
N ALA A 137 -14.51 -21.63 -14.84
CA ALA A 137 -15.42 -21.92 -13.73
C ALA A 137 -14.97 -21.28 -12.41
N GLU A 138 -13.66 -21.29 -12.11
CA GLU A 138 -13.12 -20.65 -10.90
C GLU A 138 -13.26 -19.12 -10.94
N LYS A 139 -13.09 -18.51 -12.12
CA LYS A 139 -13.34 -17.06 -12.32
C LYS A 139 -14.81 -16.71 -12.07
N GLU A 140 -15.74 -17.46 -12.68
CA GLU A 140 -17.19 -17.25 -12.47
C GLU A 140 -17.58 -17.39 -10.99
N GLU A 141 -17.02 -18.39 -10.30
CA GLU A 141 -17.23 -18.58 -8.86
C GLU A 141 -16.65 -17.41 -8.04
N ALA A 142 -15.48 -16.90 -8.44
CA ALA A 142 -14.83 -15.78 -7.77
C ALA A 142 -15.59 -14.47 -7.94
N ASP A 143 -16.14 -14.20 -9.12
CA ASP A 143 -16.98 -13.03 -9.38
C ASP A 143 -18.26 -13.08 -8.54
N GLU A 144 -18.91 -14.25 -8.47
CA GLU A 144 -20.08 -14.47 -7.63
C GLU A 144 -19.74 -14.35 -6.14
N TRP A 145 -18.57 -14.83 -5.72
CA TRP A 145 -18.09 -14.65 -4.35
C TRP A 145 -17.87 -13.17 -4.03
N LEU A 146 -17.21 -12.40 -4.91
CA LEU A 146 -16.94 -10.98 -4.71
C LEU A 146 -18.25 -10.19 -4.59
N ARG A 147 -19.20 -10.43 -5.50
CA ARG A 147 -20.52 -9.77 -5.48
C ARG A 147 -21.29 -10.02 -4.19
N ARG A 148 -21.22 -11.23 -3.63
CA ARG A 148 -21.92 -11.59 -2.40
C ARG A 148 -21.23 -11.10 -1.14
N ASN A 149 -19.90 -11.08 -1.10
CA ASN A 149 -19.15 -10.98 0.15
C ASN A 149 -18.37 -9.66 0.33
N VAL A 150 -18.14 -8.89 -0.74
CA VAL A 150 -17.25 -7.73 -0.70
C VAL A 150 -17.98 -6.46 -1.11
N ALA A 151 -18.08 -5.46 -0.23
CA ALA A 151 -18.53 -4.12 -0.61
C ALA A 151 -17.35 -3.28 -1.12
N VAL A 152 -17.47 -2.69 -2.31
CA VAL A 152 -16.38 -1.96 -2.94
C VAL A 152 -16.60 -0.45 -2.82
N TYR A 153 -15.58 0.25 -2.34
CA TYR A 153 -15.56 1.70 -2.17
C TYR A 153 -14.40 2.29 -2.95
N VAL A 154 -14.60 3.45 -3.57
CA VAL A 154 -13.54 4.17 -4.29
C VAL A 154 -13.39 5.56 -3.69
N VAL A 155 -12.25 5.84 -3.09
CA VAL A 155 -11.87 7.16 -2.61
C VAL A 155 -11.47 8.02 -3.80
N ASN A 156 -12.17 9.13 -4.00
CA ASN A 156 -11.91 10.04 -5.11
C ASN A 156 -12.24 11.48 -4.73
N LEU A 157 -11.36 12.42 -5.09
CA LEU A 157 -11.65 13.85 -4.90
C LEU A 157 -12.76 14.28 -5.87
N PRO A 158 -13.74 15.10 -5.43
CA PRO A 158 -14.79 15.62 -6.31
C PRO A 158 -14.25 16.31 -7.58
N SER A 159 -13.13 17.02 -7.46
CA SER A 159 -12.42 17.70 -8.55
C SER A 159 -11.73 16.75 -9.53
N ALA A 160 -11.48 15.49 -9.15
CA ALA A 160 -10.76 14.50 -9.94
C ALA A 160 -11.69 13.69 -10.88
N GLY A 161 -12.51 14.38 -11.67
CA GLY A 161 -13.55 13.77 -12.51
C GLY A 161 -13.03 12.80 -13.57
N GLN A 162 -11.87 13.06 -14.18
CA GLN A 162 -11.27 12.16 -15.17
C GLN A 162 -10.78 10.85 -14.54
N ARG A 163 -10.14 10.93 -13.36
CA ARG A 163 -9.71 9.74 -12.60
C ARG A 163 -10.91 8.88 -12.20
N TRP A 164 -11.97 9.51 -11.69
CA TRP A 164 -13.23 8.84 -11.38
C TRP A 164 -13.81 8.07 -12.57
N ARG A 165 -13.90 8.72 -13.73
CA ARG A 165 -14.40 8.08 -14.96
C ARG A 165 -13.57 6.85 -15.30
N ARG A 166 -12.24 7.00 -15.32
CA ARG A 166 -11.32 5.90 -15.64
C ARG A 166 -11.51 4.68 -14.73
N ILE A 167 -11.56 4.86 -13.41
CA ILE A 167 -11.75 3.72 -12.49
C ILE A 167 -13.18 3.16 -12.58
N SER A 168 -14.19 4.01 -12.78
CA SER A 168 -15.58 3.56 -12.93
C SER A 168 -15.79 2.73 -14.18
N ASP A 169 -15.24 3.15 -15.32
CA ASP A 169 -15.29 2.40 -16.58
C ASP A 169 -14.62 1.03 -16.38
N ARG A 170 -13.44 1.00 -15.74
CA ARG A 170 -12.74 -0.25 -15.45
C ARG A 170 -13.52 -1.18 -14.51
N LEU A 171 -14.15 -0.65 -13.47
CA LEU A 171 -14.98 -1.45 -12.56
C LEU A 171 -16.22 -1.98 -13.28
N GLN A 172 -16.82 -1.20 -14.18
CA GLN A 172 -17.94 -1.62 -15.01
C GLN A 172 -17.56 -2.75 -15.97
N GLU A 173 -16.40 -2.66 -16.63
CA GLU A 173 -15.86 -3.73 -17.48
C GLU A 173 -15.73 -5.06 -16.72
N LEU A 174 -15.31 -4.99 -15.45
CA LEU A 174 -15.14 -6.16 -14.57
C LEU A 174 -16.45 -6.59 -13.87
N GLY A 175 -17.57 -5.90 -14.11
CA GLY A 175 -18.84 -6.20 -13.44
C GLY A 175 -18.85 -5.93 -11.93
N ILE A 176 -17.99 -5.03 -11.45
CA ILE A 176 -17.82 -4.68 -10.04
C ILE A 176 -18.58 -3.39 -9.73
N SER A 177 -19.64 -3.47 -8.93
CA SER A 177 -20.33 -2.28 -8.40
C SER A 177 -19.54 -1.66 -7.26
N ALA A 178 -19.33 -0.33 -7.31
CA ALA A 178 -18.61 0.40 -6.28
C ALA A 178 -19.30 1.70 -5.86
N THR A 179 -19.12 2.06 -4.59
CA THR A 179 -19.59 3.32 -4.00
C THR A 179 -18.48 4.36 -4.02
N ARG A 180 -18.73 5.52 -4.63
CA ARG A 180 -17.80 6.66 -4.58
C ARG A 180 -17.81 7.27 -3.18
N VAL A 181 -16.64 7.31 -2.54
CA VAL A 181 -16.42 8.02 -1.28
C VAL A 181 -15.69 9.31 -1.58
N PRO A 182 -16.24 10.48 -1.19
CA PRO A 182 -15.55 11.75 -1.43
C PRO A 182 -14.22 11.76 -0.66
N GLY A 183 -13.14 12.12 -1.34
CA GLY A 183 -11.86 12.37 -0.73
C GLY A 183 -11.89 13.56 0.23
N VAL A 184 -10.78 13.77 0.95
CA VAL A 184 -10.61 14.93 1.84
C VAL A 184 -9.48 15.78 1.27
N ASP A 185 -9.85 16.91 0.64
CA ASP A 185 -8.88 17.91 0.23
C ASP A 185 -8.58 18.84 1.41
N VAL A 186 -7.45 18.59 2.07
CA VAL A 186 -7.04 19.39 3.22
C VAL A 186 -6.38 20.72 2.82
N SER A 187 -6.23 21.01 1.53
CA SER A 187 -5.74 22.30 1.04
C SER A 187 -6.81 23.39 1.05
N GLU A 188 -8.09 23.01 1.10
CA GLU A 188 -9.19 23.97 1.18
C GLU A 188 -9.23 24.66 2.55
N PRO A 189 -9.56 25.97 2.60
CA PRO A 189 -9.79 26.67 3.86
C PRO A 189 -10.83 25.95 4.74
N GLY A 190 -10.48 25.73 6.01
CA GLY A 190 -11.34 25.08 7.00
C GLY A 190 -11.44 23.55 6.88
N ALA A 191 -10.72 22.91 5.94
CA ALA A 191 -10.86 21.47 5.70
C ALA A 191 -10.35 20.60 6.86
N LEU A 192 -9.28 21.04 7.53
CA LEU A 192 -8.76 20.33 8.70
C LEU A 192 -9.76 20.37 9.86
N GLU A 193 -10.37 21.51 10.12
CA GLU A 193 -11.39 21.71 11.15
C GLU A 193 -12.64 20.88 10.85
N ARG A 194 -13.07 20.83 9.58
CA ARG A 194 -14.15 19.95 9.13
C ARG A 194 -13.79 18.48 9.35
N ALA A 195 -12.60 18.05 8.94
CA ALA A 195 -12.14 16.68 9.12
C ALA A 195 -12.05 16.29 10.61
N GLN A 196 -11.64 17.21 11.49
CA GLN A 196 -11.67 17.00 12.94
C GLN A 196 -13.10 16.91 13.49
N LYS A 197 -13.99 17.79 13.06
CA LYS A 197 -15.41 17.79 13.45
C LYS A 197 -16.13 16.50 13.02
N ASP A 198 -15.79 16.01 11.84
CA ASP A 198 -16.29 14.73 11.31
C ASP A 198 -15.61 13.52 11.98
N GLY A 199 -14.65 13.76 12.88
CA GLY A 199 -13.87 12.74 13.58
C GLY A 199 -12.91 11.95 12.69
N LEU A 200 -12.60 12.45 11.49
CA LEU A 200 -11.62 11.84 10.58
C LEU A 200 -10.18 12.15 10.99
N LEU A 201 -9.98 13.19 11.78
CA LEU A 201 -8.73 13.53 12.43
C LEU A 201 -8.94 13.65 13.94
N PRO A 202 -7.96 13.27 14.78
CA PRO A 202 -8.03 13.55 16.21
C PRO A 202 -8.14 15.06 16.48
N GLY A 203 -9.04 15.47 17.37
CA GLY A 203 -9.18 16.89 17.74
C GLY A 203 -7.92 17.49 18.39
N SER A 204 -7.06 16.64 18.95
CA SER A 204 -5.76 17.03 19.50
C SER A 204 -4.65 17.19 18.44
N TRP A 205 -4.86 16.70 17.21
CA TRP A 205 -3.87 16.77 16.15
C TRP A 205 -3.75 18.22 15.65
N LYS A 206 -2.51 18.70 15.46
CA LYS A 206 -2.22 20.07 15.04
C LYS A 206 -1.28 20.06 13.84
N PHE A 207 -1.75 20.60 12.71
CA PHE A 207 -0.95 20.69 11.48
C PHE A 207 0.39 21.39 11.71
N ARG A 208 0.39 22.51 12.44
CA ARG A 208 1.59 23.28 12.78
C ARG A 208 2.68 22.43 13.47
N THR A 209 2.28 21.49 14.34
CA THR A 209 3.26 20.61 15.02
C THR A 209 3.92 19.65 14.04
N MET A 210 3.14 19.09 13.10
CA MET A 210 3.64 18.22 12.05
C MET A 210 4.56 19.00 11.09
N GLU A 211 4.12 20.16 10.63
CA GLU A 211 4.90 21.06 9.77
C GLU A 211 6.26 21.43 10.40
N GLN A 212 6.26 21.86 11.67
CA GLN A 212 7.49 22.16 12.40
C GLN A 212 8.42 20.95 12.51
N SER A 213 7.86 19.76 12.72
CA SER A 213 8.64 18.53 12.79
C SER A 213 9.26 18.19 11.43
N LEU A 214 8.52 18.36 10.34
CA LEU A 214 9.04 18.15 8.98
C LEU A 214 10.13 19.18 8.61
N TYR A 215 9.96 20.47 8.95
CA TYR A 215 11.03 21.45 8.72
C TYR A 215 12.31 21.12 9.49
N ARG A 216 12.20 20.62 10.72
CA ARG A 216 13.37 20.17 11.50
C ARG A 216 14.06 18.97 10.87
N LEU A 217 13.29 18.02 10.34
CA LEU A 217 13.84 16.88 9.62
C LEU A 217 14.55 17.34 8.34
N LEU A 218 13.92 18.23 7.57
CA LEU A 218 14.40 18.71 6.28
C LEU A 218 15.39 19.87 6.38
N VAL A 219 16.13 19.98 7.49
CA VAL A 219 17.05 21.10 7.76
C VAL A 219 18.16 21.26 6.71
N ASN A 220 18.54 20.16 6.05
CA ASN A 220 19.53 20.19 4.97
C ASN A 220 18.91 20.46 3.58
N SER A 221 17.59 20.50 3.48
CA SER A 221 16.88 20.79 2.23
C SER A 221 16.76 22.30 2.03
N SER A 222 16.66 22.75 0.76
CA SER A 222 16.29 24.15 0.49
C SER A 222 14.91 24.45 1.05
N ALA A 223 14.66 25.68 1.51
CA ALA A 223 13.34 26.09 2.02
C ALA A 223 12.23 25.81 0.99
N LYS A 224 12.48 26.11 -0.30
CA LYS A 224 11.54 25.82 -1.40
C LYS A 224 11.24 24.33 -1.51
N THR A 225 12.25 23.47 -1.43
CA THR A 225 12.10 22.00 -1.48
C THR A 225 11.32 21.49 -0.27
N ALA A 226 11.63 21.99 0.94
CA ALA A 226 10.96 21.59 2.17
C ALA A 226 9.48 22.01 2.17
N THR A 227 9.17 23.26 1.85
CA THR A 227 7.79 23.76 1.76
C THR A 227 6.99 22.98 0.74
N ARG A 228 7.54 22.74 -0.46
CA ARG A 228 6.89 21.92 -1.46
C ARG A 228 6.59 20.52 -0.94
N PHE A 229 7.54 19.88 -0.26
CA PHE A 229 7.33 18.54 0.28
C PHE A 229 6.24 18.50 1.37
N ILE A 230 6.26 19.45 2.29
CA ILE A 230 5.27 19.54 3.36
C ILE A 230 3.85 19.72 2.79
N ASN A 231 3.72 20.58 1.77
CA ASN A 231 2.43 20.84 1.12
C ASN A 231 1.97 19.66 0.27
N ASP A 232 2.83 19.15 -0.61
CA ASP A 232 2.46 18.11 -1.58
C ASP A 232 2.25 16.76 -0.89
N TYR A 233 3.14 16.39 0.04
CA TYR A 233 3.15 15.05 0.66
C TYR A 233 2.61 15.06 2.08
N GLY A 234 2.94 16.06 2.89
CA GLY A 234 2.48 16.13 4.28
C GLY A 234 0.96 16.26 4.35
N LEU A 235 0.42 17.33 3.80
CA LEU A 235 -1.04 17.55 3.72
C LEU A 235 -1.73 16.47 2.88
N GLY A 236 -1.19 16.15 1.71
CA GLY A 236 -1.75 15.10 0.85
C GLY A 236 -1.93 13.77 1.58
N THR A 237 -0.97 13.35 2.41
CA THR A 237 -1.05 12.12 3.20
C THR A 237 -2.14 12.19 4.27
N VAL A 238 -2.30 13.33 4.94
CA VAL A 238 -3.37 13.54 5.93
C VAL A 238 -4.75 13.45 5.28
N GLY A 239 -4.93 14.10 4.13
CA GLY A 239 -6.17 14.03 3.35
C GLY A 239 -6.50 12.62 2.88
N CYS A 240 -5.49 11.89 2.39
CA CYS A 240 -5.63 10.49 1.99
C CYS A 240 -6.05 9.60 3.18
N ALA A 241 -5.36 9.69 4.32
CA ALA A 241 -5.70 8.92 5.52
C ALA A 241 -7.11 9.22 6.04
N ALA A 242 -7.51 10.50 6.06
CA ALA A 242 -8.86 10.92 6.46
C ALA A 242 -9.93 10.37 5.51
N ALA A 243 -9.66 10.32 4.20
CA ALA A 243 -10.57 9.76 3.22
C ALA A 243 -10.72 8.23 3.34
N HIS A 244 -9.63 7.51 3.59
CA HIS A 244 -9.67 6.08 3.89
C HIS A 244 -10.47 5.79 5.15
N LEU A 245 -10.28 6.58 6.23
CA LEU A 245 -11.07 6.44 7.45
C LEU A 245 -12.57 6.72 7.20
N ARG A 246 -12.89 7.69 6.34
CA ARG A 246 -14.26 7.93 5.90
C ARG A 246 -14.84 6.70 5.19
N ALA A 247 -14.10 6.10 4.26
CA ALA A 247 -14.51 4.90 3.54
C ALA A 247 -14.70 3.70 4.49
N MET A 248 -13.79 3.48 5.44
CA MET A 248 -13.93 2.44 6.46
C MET A 248 -15.19 2.64 7.32
N ARG A 249 -15.51 3.89 7.67
CA ARG A 249 -16.73 4.21 8.43
C ARG A 249 -18.00 4.00 7.61
N ALA A 250 -17.99 4.33 6.32
CA ALA A 250 -19.10 4.03 5.42
C ALA A 250 -19.30 2.52 5.33
N ALA A 251 -18.23 1.76 5.09
CA ALA A 251 -18.26 0.30 5.09
C ALA A 251 -18.84 -0.28 6.39
N ALA A 252 -18.40 0.20 7.55
CA ALA A 252 -18.86 -0.30 8.83
C ALA A 252 -20.33 0.05 9.15
N ARG A 253 -20.91 1.07 8.50
CA ARG A 253 -22.28 1.54 8.77
C ARG A 253 -23.29 1.07 7.74
N GLU A 254 -22.87 0.98 6.48
CA GLU A 254 -23.76 0.86 5.33
C GLU A 254 -23.71 -0.53 4.68
N SER A 255 -22.64 -1.29 4.90
CA SER A 255 -22.48 -2.61 4.28
C SER A 255 -23.05 -3.72 5.15
N GLU A 256 -23.93 -4.54 4.57
CA GLU A 256 -24.28 -5.87 5.11
C GLU A 256 -23.26 -6.95 4.71
N ARG A 257 -22.37 -6.64 3.76
CA ARG A 257 -21.33 -7.56 3.30
C ARG A 257 -20.24 -7.69 4.37
N PRO A 258 -19.71 -8.91 4.60
CA PRO A 258 -18.73 -9.17 5.66
C PRO A 258 -17.38 -8.48 5.43
N LEU A 259 -17.04 -8.16 4.18
CA LEU A 259 -15.76 -7.62 3.79
C LEU A 259 -15.94 -6.31 3.03
N ALA A 260 -14.97 -5.41 3.17
CA ALA A 260 -14.92 -4.16 2.41
C ALA A 260 -13.59 -4.04 1.65
N LEU A 261 -13.66 -3.66 0.38
CA LEU A 261 -12.53 -3.31 -0.47
C LEU A 261 -12.55 -1.80 -0.71
N ILE A 262 -11.53 -1.09 -0.24
CA ILE A 262 -11.39 0.35 -0.44
C ILE A 262 -10.28 0.59 -1.45
N LEU A 263 -10.59 1.23 -2.58
CA LEU A 263 -9.69 1.55 -3.67
C LEU A 263 -9.44 3.05 -3.77
N GLU A 264 -8.31 3.45 -4.34
CA GLU A 264 -8.05 4.83 -4.76
C GLU A 264 -8.37 5.02 -6.25
N ASP A 265 -8.63 6.26 -6.64
CA ASP A 265 -9.07 6.62 -8.00
C ASP A 265 -8.03 6.46 -9.11
N ASP A 266 -6.78 6.19 -8.75
CA ASP A 266 -5.65 5.92 -9.65
C ASP A 266 -5.26 4.43 -9.66
N THR A 267 -6.07 3.57 -9.03
CA THR A 267 -5.90 2.12 -9.09
C THR A 267 -6.34 1.57 -10.45
N TRP A 268 -5.70 0.49 -10.90
CA TRP A 268 -6.12 -0.25 -12.09
C TRP A 268 -6.16 -1.74 -11.77
N LEU A 269 -7.35 -2.33 -11.76
CA LEU A 269 -7.54 -3.75 -11.45
C LEU A 269 -7.30 -4.61 -12.71
N VAL A 270 -6.61 -5.73 -12.55
CA VAL A 270 -6.38 -6.73 -13.61
C VAL A 270 -7.63 -7.57 -13.88
N ASP A 271 -7.70 -8.25 -15.04
CA ASP A 271 -8.88 -8.99 -15.49
C ASP A 271 -9.28 -10.15 -14.56
N ASP A 272 -8.32 -10.74 -13.85
CA ASP A 272 -8.54 -11.84 -12.91
C ASP A 272 -8.51 -11.39 -11.44
N PHE A 273 -8.76 -10.09 -11.18
CA PHE A 273 -8.68 -9.52 -9.84
C PHE A 273 -9.58 -10.23 -8.82
N ALA A 274 -10.83 -10.55 -9.19
CA ALA A 274 -11.75 -11.25 -8.28
C ALA A 274 -11.22 -12.63 -7.88
N LEU A 275 -10.61 -13.36 -8.82
CA LEU A 275 -9.97 -14.65 -8.58
C LEU A 275 -8.79 -14.52 -7.63
N LYS A 276 -7.87 -13.57 -7.88
CA LYS A 276 -6.70 -13.31 -7.03
C LYS A 276 -7.13 -12.90 -5.62
N LEU A 277 -8.09 -11.99 -5.49
CA LEU A 277 -8.62 -11.56 -4.19
C LEU A 277 -9.27 -12.73 -3.43
N ARG A 278 -10.05 -13.56 -4.11
CA ARG A 278 -10.68 -14.73 -3.47
C ARG A 278 -9.63 -15.73 -2.98
N ARG A 279 -8.61 -16.03 -3.79
CA ARG A 279 -7.53 -16.94 -3.40
C ARG A 279 -6.73 -16.40 -2.22
N LEU A 280 -6.37 -15.12 -2.24
CA LEU A 280 -5.74 -14.45 -1.12
C LEU A 280 -6.55 -14.65 0.17
N VAL A 281 -7.83 -14.27 0.16
CA VAL A 281 -8.65 -14.30 1.38
C VAL A 281 -8.91 -15.72 1.87
N LEU A 282 -9.20 -16.66 0.97
CA LEU A 282 -9.63 -18.01 1.36
C LEU A 282 -8.48 -19.02 1.52
N ARG A 283 -7.32 -18.78 0.91
CA ARG A 283 -6.21 -19.74 0.88
C ARG A 283 -4.94 -19.21 1.52
N GLU A 284 -4.76 -17.90 1.66
CA GLU A 284 -3.45 -17.33 2.05
C GLU A 284 -3.53 -16.46 3.29
N ALA A 285 -4.66 -15.81 3.54
CA ALA A 285 -4.79 -14.92 4.69
C ALA A 285 -5.03 -15.73 5.99
N PRO A 286 -4.27 -15.45 7.08
CA PRO A 286 -4.46 -16.12 8.36
C PRO A 286 -5.73 -15.65 9.07
N CYS A 287 -6.41 -16.48 9.85
CA CYS A 287 -7.72 -16.15 10.41
C CYS A 287 -7.81 -14.97 11.40
N ASP A 288 -6.67 -14.42 11.83
CA ASP A 288 -6.59 -13.23 12.67
C ASP A 288 -6.36 -11.94 11.86
N TRP A 289 -6.40 -12.00 10.52
CA TRP A 289 -6.28 -10.81 9.70
C TRP A 289 -7.48 -9.87 9.93
N GLU A 290 -7.19 -8.60 10.19
CA GLU A 290 -8.21 -7.54 10.26
C GLU A 290 -8.20 -6.66 9.03
N VAL A 291 -6.99 -6.37 8.53
CA VAL A 291 -6.74 -5.51 7.38
C VAL A 291 -5.65 -6.09 6.48
N ILE A 292 -5.87 -6.12 5.17
CA ILE A 292 -4.86 -6.45 4.16
C ILE A 292 -4.66 -5.28 3.21
N SER A 293 -3.41 -4.85 3.03
CA SER A 293 -3.04 -3.88 1.97
C SER A 293 -2.77 -4.64 0.67
N LEU A 294 -3.62 -4.47 -0.35
CA LEU A 294 -3.47 -5.20 -1.63
C LEU A 294 -2.43 -4.59 -2.58
N ARG A 295 -1.76 -3.50 -2.17
CA ARG A 295 -0.65 -2.93 -2.91
C ARG A 295 0.51 -2.70 -1.97
N SER A 296 1.66 -3.25 -2.34
CA SER A 296 2.94 -2.86 -1.78
C SER A 296 3.73 -2.13 -2.86
N GLN A 297 3.65 -0.80 -2.86
CA GLN A 297 4.43 0.00 -3.81
C GLN A 297 5.94 -0.21 -3.64
N CYS A 298 6.36 -0.63 -2.46
CA CYS A 298 7.72 -1.00 -2.14
C CYS A 298 7.67 -2.36 -1.45
N PRO A 299 7.63 -3.49 -2.18
CA PRO A 299 7.56 -4.79 -1.55
C PRO A 299 8.73 -4.95 -0.58
N TYR A 300 8.42 -4.94 0.70
CA TYR A 300 9.41 -5.06 1.76
C TYR A 300 8.83 -5.96 2.83
N GLY A 301 9.60 -6.98 3.22
CA GLY A 301 9.17 -7.98 4.18
C GLY A 301 9.15 -9.39 3.59
N GLU A 302 8.44 -10.26 4.29
CA GLU A 302 8.29 -11.67 3.96
C GLU A 302 7.06 -11.87 3.10
N CYS A 303 7.16 -12.80 2.14
CA CYS A 303 6.06 -13.13 1.27
C CYS A 303 5.12 -14.13 1.88
N ILE A 304 3.94 -13.62 2.21
CA ILE A 304 2.86 -14.36 2.86
C ILE A 304 1.74 -14.73 1.87
N SER A 305 1.85 -14.29 0.62
CA SER A 305 0.86 -14.51 -0.43
C SER A 305 1.54 -14.57 -1.79
N GLU A 306 1.18 -15.57 -2.60
CA GLU A 306 1.66 -15.68 -3.97
C GLU A 306 0.79 -14.88 -4.95
N HIS A 307 -0.37 -14.37 -4.50
CA HIS A 307 -1.32 -13.63 -5.34
C HIS A 307 -1.31 -12.11 -5.11
N LEU A 308 -0.45 -11.61 -4.21
CA LEU A 308 -0.27 -10.19 -3.90
C LEU A 308 1.08 -9.66 -4.39
N THR A 309 1.13 -9.06 -5.59
CA THR A 309 2.27 -8.26 -6.08
C THR A 309 1.83 -7.16 -7.02
#